data_AF-A0A6L2P9B1-F1
#
_entry.id   AF-A0A6L2P9B1-F1
#
_cell.length_a   1.000
_cell.length_b   1.000
_cell.length_c   1.000
_cell.angle_alpha   90.00
_cell.angle_beta   90.00
_cell.angle_gamma   90.00
#
_symmetry.space_group_name_H-M   'P 1'
#
loop_
_entity.id
_entity.type
_entity.pdbx_description
1 polymer ?
#
loop_
_entity_poly.entity_id
_entity_poly.type
_entity_poly.pdbx_seq_one_letter_code
_entity_poly.pdbx_strand_id
1 'polypeptide(L)'
;MAITEKGKIVNSLMKELSNKKLVLVSSAYRIMIGKCSLTVQGIVAILKTKAVQYWCEIAKLQQHLSLLKEEYVKLQAHCNEVERKYALAAAVAGEVNENSFVAKLLRTVAGLFDQQLYSDMKVKLNGQLIPAHRFVLAARSEHWGVPSLVDVDFLDWSDLVPEVGMTMLKWVYTDQVDFSRGDNFILDLMRTANIYRLDDLVAKCEKALMASVNVHNCVRFYTTADEIGAETLKEHSSGLISAHWDDFTSEDFAHMSAPLLFRMFKSKTGFPLHAAVRLQREDVVFLYLVENSANVSINGFILFVLLACSEWFGEQYANSLLHKCIEYMNISGCTICLHLIIHTAGTSCISETEEVLTLVWT
;
A
#
# COMPACT_ATOMS: atom_id res chain seq x y z
N MET A 1 -72.51 122.82 22.41
CA MET A 1 -71.97 122.36 21.10
C MET A 1 -70.47 122.10 21.10
N ALA A 2 -69.62 122.93 21.73
CA ALA A 2 -68.15 122.75 21.69
C ALA A 2 -67.60 121.46 22.36
N ILE A 3 -68.29 120.90 23.35
CA ILE A 3 -67.86 119.66 24.06
C ILE A 3 -68.08 118.41 23.18
N THR A 4 -69.17 118.40 22.40
CA THR A 4 -69.54 117.32 21.48
C THR A 4 -68.57 117.17 20.30
N GLU A 5 -67.95 118.26 19.84
CA GLU A 5 -67.04 118.26 18.69
C GLU A 5 -65.64 117.81 19.06
N LYS A 6 -65.12 118.25 20.22
CA LYS A 6 -63.86 117.74 20.79
C LYS A 6 -63.93 116.24 21.13
N GLY A 7 -65.08 115.75 21.60
CA GLY A 7 -65.30 114.32 21.85
C GLY A 7 -65.25 113.47 20.57
N LYS A 8 -65.72 114.00 19.42
CA LYS A 8 -65.63 113.31 18.12
C LYS A 8 -64.20 113.23 17.61
N ILE A 9 -63.40 114.29 17.78
CA ILE A 9 -61.99 114.32 17.36
C ILE A 9 -61.15 113.35 18.20
N VAL A 10 -61.34 113.34 19.52
CA VAL A 10 -60.63 112.40 20.42
C VAL A 10 -61.00 110.95 20.10
N ASN A 11 -62.27 110.66 19.86
CA ASN A 11 -62.69 109.31 19.44
C ASN A 11 -62.12 108.91 18.07
N SER A 12 -62.03 109.84 17.11
CA SER A 12 -61.44 109.57 15.80
C SER A 12 -59.93 109.29 15.91
N LEU A 13 -59.20 110.09 16.69
CA LEU A 13 -57.77 109.91 16.94
C LEU A 13 -57.48 108.61 17.72
N MET A 14 -58.31 108.29 18.72
CA MET A 14 -58.24 107.03 19.47
C MET A 14 -58.47 105.82 18.56
N LYS A 15 -59.42 105.91 17.63
CA LYS A 15 -59.71 104.87 16.63
C LYS A 15 -58.58 104.71 15.61
N GLU A 16 -57.95 105.82 15.20
CA GLU A 16 -56.80 105.80 14.28
C GLU A 16 -55.53 105.24 14.96
N LEU A 17 -55.28 105.60 16.22
CA LEU A 17 -54.20 105.03 17.04
C LEU A 17 -54.40 103.53 17.30
N SER A 18 -55.65 103.11 17.55
CA SER A 18 -56.00 101.70 17.69
C SER A 18 -55.76 100.93 16.39
N ASN A 19 -56.19 101.47 15.25
CA ASN A 19 -55.97 100.88 13.93
C ASN A 19 -54.49 100.80 13.56
N LYS A 20 -53.69 101.86 13.81
CA LYS A 20 -52.24 101.85 13.56
C LYS A 20 -51.51 100.83 14.43
N LYS A 21 -51.89 100.68 15.71
CA LYS A 21 -51.39 99.60 16.58
C LYS A 21 -51.76 98.23 16.04
N LEU A 22 -53.00 98.03 15.58
CA LEU A 22 -53.46 96.75 15.02
C LEU A 22 -52.69 96.36 13.74
N VAL A 23 -52.43 97.33 12.86
CA VAL A 23 -51.64 97.13 11.63
C VAL A 23 -50.19 96.77 11.94
N LEU A 24 -49.56 97.45 12.91
CA LEU A 24 -48.20 97.12 13.34
C LEU A 24 -48.11 95.71 13.95
N VAL A 25 -49.05 95.34 14.82
CA VAL A 25 -49.15 93.99 15.40
C VAL A 25 -49.37 92.93 14.32
N SER A 26 -50.25 93.18 13.35
CA SER A 26 -50.49 92.27 12.22
C SER A 26 -49.24 92.10 11.34
N SER A 27 -48.52 93.18 11.06
CA SER A 27 -47.27 93.12 10.28
C SER A 27 -46.17 92.35 11.01
N ALA A 28 -46.01 92.56 12.32
CA ALA A 28 -45.04 91.86 13.15
C ALA A 28 -45.37 90.36 13.24
N TYR A 29 -46.66 90.02 13.36
CA TYR A 29 -47.14 88.63 13.36
C TYR A 29 -46.88 87.93 12.02
N ARG A 30 -47.11 88.61 10.87
CA ARG A 30 -46.78 88.08 9.53
C ARG A 30 -45.28 87.84 9.35
N ILE A 31 -44.44 88.78 9.80
CA ILE A 31 -42.97 88.63 9.74
C ILE A 31 -42.50 87.47 10.63
N MET A 32 -43.09 87.33 11.83
CA MET A 32 -42.77 86.25 12.76
C MET A 32 -43.16 84.87 12.19
N ILE A 33 -44.36 84.73 11.63
CA ILE A 33 -44.81 83.50 10.95
C ILE A 33 -43.93 83.19 9.74
N GLY A 34 -43.62 84.19 8.91
CA GLY A 34 -42.74 84.01 7.75
C GLY A 34 -41.35 83.51 8.13
N LYS A 35 -40.74 84.09 9.18
CA LYS A 35 -39.44 83.63 9.72
C LYS A 35 -39.52 82.22 10.31
N CYS A 36 -40.61 81.89 11.02
CA CYS A 36 -40.85 80.55 11.57
C CYS A 36 -41.04 79.50 10.45
N SER A 37 -41.78 79.84 9.40
CA SER A 37 -41.96 78.99 8.21
C SER A 37 -40.65 78.72 7.48
N LEU A 38 -39.80 79.73 7.29
CA LEU A 38 -38.49 79.59 6.65
C LEU A 38 -37.53 78.72 7.49
N THR A 39 -37.55 78.84 8.82
CA THR A 39 -36.76 77.98 9.71
C THR A 39 -37.23 76.53 9.69
N VAL A 40 -38.55 76.30 9.69
CA VAL A 40 -39.13 74.94 9.55
C VAL A 40 -38.75 74.32 8.19
N GLN A 41 -38.83 75.08 7.10
CA GLN A 41 -38.40 74.61 5.77
C GLN A 41 -36.91 74.26 5.73
N GLY A 42 -36.05 75.06 6.38
CA GLY A 42 -34.62 74.77 6.52
C GLY A 42 -34.35 73.47 7.31
N ILE A 43 -35.04 73.26 8.43
CA ILE A 43 -34.93 72.03 9.22
C ILE A 43 -35.39 70.80 8.41
N VAL A 44 -36.52 70.90 7.71
CA VAL A 44 -37.03 69.82 6.84
C VAL A 44 -36.06 69.50 5.70
N ALA A 45 -35.45 70.51 5.08
CA ALA A 45 -34.45 70.31 4.04
C ALA A 45 -33.22 69.56 4.58
N ILE A 46 -32.68 69.98 5.74
CA ILE A 46 -31.54 69.33 6.40
C ILE A 46 -31.86 67.86 6.73
N LEU A 47 -33.05 67.61 7.31
CA LEU A 47 -33.51 66.26 7.64
C LEU A 47 -33.66 65.37 6.40
N LYS A 48 -34.16 65.91 5.29
CA LYS A 48 -34.23 65.17 4.01
C LYS A 48 -32.85 64.81 3.49
N THR A 49 -31.89 65.73 3.48
CA THR A 49 -30.50 65.44 3.06
C THR A 49 -29.84 64.39 3.94
N LYS A 50 -29.99 64.48 5.28
CA LYS A 50 -29.47 63.47 6.20
C LYS A 50 -30.13 62.12 5.98
N ALA A 51 -31.46 62.07 5.78
CA ALA A 51 -32.17 60.85 5.48
C ALA A 51 -31.62 60.20 4.20
N VAL A 52 -31.48 60.94 3.09
CA VAL A 52 -30.92 60.43 1.84
C VAL A 52 -29.49 59.89 2.03
N GLN A 53 -28.67 60.57 2.83
CA GLN A 53 -27.32 60.12 3.17
C GLN A 53 -27.34 58.79 3.94
N TYR A 54 -28.19 58.66 4.97
CA TYR A 54 -28.37 57.40 5.71
C TYR A 54 -28.90 56.28 4.81
N TRP A 55 -29.86 56.56 3.92
CA TRP A 55 -30.38 55.57 2.97
C TRP A 55 -29.28 55.05 2.02
N CYS A 56 -28.42 55.93 1.52
CA CYS A 56 -27.29 55.56 0.67
C CYS A 56 -26.25 54.70 1.43
N GLU A 57 -25.99 55.04 2.70
CA GLU A 57 -25.08 54.28 3.57
C GLU A 57 -25.64 52.89 3.89
N ILE A 58 -26.93 52.79 4.21
CA ILE A 58 -27.62 51.52 4.42
C ILE A 58 -27.56 50.65 3.16
N ALA A 59 -27.80 51.23 1.97
CA ALA A 59 -27.72 50.50 0.71
C ALA A 59 -26.32 49.94 0.43
N LYS A 60 -25.26 50.73 0.68
CA LYS A 60 -23.87 50.28 0.58
C LYS A 60 -23.57 49.14 1.57
N LEU A 61 -24.00 49.29 2.82
CA LEU A 61 -23.83 48.25 3.84
C LEU A 61 -24.55 46.95 3.48
N GLN A 62 -25.77 47.04 2.93
CA GLN A 62 -26.51 45.88 2.44
C GLN A 62 -25.78 45.18 1.28
N GLN A 63 -25.22 45.96 0.34
CA GLN A 63 -24.41 45.40 -0.75
C GLN A 63 -23.15 44.70 -0.22
N HIS A 64 -22.40 45.33 0.69
CA HIS A 64 -21.24 44.71 1.34
C HIS A 64 -21.60 43.43 2.09
N LEU A 65 -22.72 43.42 2.82
CA LEU A 65 -23.21 42.23 3.51
C LEU A 65 -23.54 41.10 2.52
N SER A 66 -24.12 41.42 1.36
CA SER A 66 -24.43 40.40 0.34
C SER A 66 -23.18 39.76 -0.24
N LEU A 67 -22.16 40.56 -0.57
CA LEU A 67 -20.87 40.08 -1.07
C LEU A 67 -20.14 39.25 0.00
N LEU A 68 -20.16 39.70 1.25
CA LEU A 68 -19.52 38.96 2.36
C LEU A 68 -20.20 37.60 2.58
N LYS A 69 -21.52 37.53 2.47
CA LYS A 69 -22.26 36.26 2.55
C LYS A 69 -21.88 35.32 1.40
N GLU A 70 -21.73 35.84 0.18
CA GLU A 70 -21.30 35.05 -0.97
C GLU A 70 -19.89 34.48 -0.75
N GLU A 71 -18.94 35.31 -0.32
CA GLU A 71 -17.57 34.87 -0.01
C GLU A 71 -17.53 33.87 1.16
N TYR A 72 -18.37 34.08 2.19
CA TYR A 72 -18.49 33.12 3.30
C TYR A 72 -18.97 31.75 2.81
N VAL A 73 -19.95 31.70 1.91
CA VAL A 73 -20.45 30.44 1.34
C VAL A 73 -19.36 29.75 0.51
N LYS A 74 -18.61 30.50 -0.31
CA LYS A 74 -17.47 29.95 -1.08
C LYS A 74 -16.39 29.39 -0.16
N LEU A 75 -16.04 30.13 0.88
CA LEU A 75 -15.04 29.71 1.87
C LEU A 75 -15.50 28.47 2.61
N GLN A 76 -16.76 28.39 3.03
CA GLN A 76 -17.33 27.23 3.68
C GLN A 76 -17.26 25.99 2.78
N ALA A 77 -17.60 26.12 1.49
CA ALA A 77 -17.47 25.04 0.52
C ALA A 77 -16.00 24.60 0.35
N HIS A 78 -15.06 25.56 0.31
CA HIS A 78 -13.64 25.27 0.21
C HIS A 78 -13.11 24.54 1.45
N CYS A 79 -13.47 24.98 2.65
CA CYS A 79 -13.13 24.31 3.90
C CYS A 79 -13.62 22.85 3.90
N ASN A 80 -14.87 22.61 3.53
CA ASN A 80 -15.42 21.25 3.46
C ASN A 80 -14.65 20.34 2.49
N GLU A 81 -14.27 20.88 1.32
CA GLU A 81 -13.51 20.11 0.32
C GLU A 81 -12.07 19.82 0.79
N VAL A 82 -11.43 20.78 1.46
CA VAL A 82 -10.11 20.59 2.07
C VAL A 82 -10.17 19.57 3.20
N GLU A 83 -11.17 19.63 4.07
CA GLU A 83 -11.40 18.64 5.13
C GLU A 83 -11.62 17.24 4.55
N ARG A 84 -12.40 17.13 3.46
CA ARG A 84 -12.61 15.85 2.75
C ARG A 84 -11.29 15.29 2.20
N LYS A 85 -10.49 16.12 1.53
CA LYS A 85 -9.17 15.72 1.00
C LYS A 85 -8.20 15.34 2.11
N TYR A 86 -8.18 16.10 3.21
CA TYR A 86 -7.36 15.81 4.37
C TYR A 86 -7.78 14.49 5.03
N ALA A 87 -9.07 14.23 5.22
CA ALA A 87 -9.54 12.96 5.78
C ALA A 87 -9.13 11.74 4.93
N LEU A 88 -9.13 11.87 3.60
CA LEU A 88 -8.63 10.83 2.69
C LEU A 88 -7.11 10.66 2.81
N ALA A 89 -6.35 11.75 2.80
CA ALA A 89 -4.89 11.71 2.93
C ALA A 89 -4.44 11.19 4.30
N ALA A 90 -5.13 11.58 5.38
CA ALA A 90 -4.88 11.13 6.74
C ALA A 90 -5.21 9.64 6.92
N ALA A 91 -6.26 9.16 6.24
CA ALA A 91 -6.53 7.72 6.17
C ALA A 91 -5.41 6.94 5.47
N VAL A 92 -4.80 7.49 4.42
CA VAL A 92 -3.64 6.91 3.74
C VAL A 92 -2.37 6.97 4.62
N ALA A 93 -2.20 8.05 5.39
CA ALA A 93 -1.05 8.26 6.27
C ALA A 93 -1.16 7.57 7.65
N GLY A 94 -2.32 6.98 7.97
CA GLY A 94 -2.57 6.32 9.26
C GLY A 94 -2.94 7.25 10.42
N GLU A 95 -3.05 8.56 10.19
CA GLU A 95 -3.52 9.55 11.18
C GLU A 95 -5.05 9.64 11.16
N VAL A 96 -5.73 8.60 11.63
CA VAL A 96 -7.18 8.52 11.50
C VAL A 96 -7.88 9.17 12.72
N ASN A 97 -8.56 10.29 12.52
CA ASN A 97 -9.57 10.77 13.47
C ASN A 97 -10.64 9.68 13.62
N GLU A 98 -10.78 9.12 14.83
CA GLU A 98 -11.63 7.95 15.15
C GLU A 98 -13.10 8.10 14.75
N ASN A 99 -13.56 9.35 14.60
CA ASN A 99 -14.94 9.70 14.27
C ASN A 99 -15.16 10.06 12.79
N SER A 100 -14.11 10.07 11.97
CA SER A 100 -14.20 10.30 10.53
C SER A 100 -15.05 9.23 9.83
N PHE A 101 -15.62 9.58 8.68
CA PHE A 101 -16.37 8.63 7.86
C PHE A 101 -15.52 7.40 7.48
N VAL A 102 -14.26 7.61 7.10
CA VAL A 102 -13.34 6.51 6.73
C VAL A 102 -13.06 5.58 7.91
N ALA A 103 -12.79 6.12 9.11
CA ALA A 103 -12.59 5.30 10.32
C ALA A 103 -13.82 4.44 10.64
N LYS A 104 -15.02 5.03 10.53
CA LYS A 104 -16.28 4.32 10.75
C LYS A 104 -16.52 3.25 9.70
N LEU A 105 -16.21 3.53 8.43
CA LEU A 105 -16.32 2.55 7.35
C LEU A 105 -15.35 1.38 7.57
N LEU A 106 -14.08 1.64 7.88
CA LEU A 106 -13.09 0.60 8.18
C LEU A 106 -13.52 -0.26 9.37
N ARG A 107 -14.01 0.36 10.45
CA ARG A 107 -14.53 -0.37 11.63
C ARG A 107 -15.76 -1.19 11.28
N THR A 108 -16.63 -0.66 10.43
CA THR A 108 -17.83 -1.38 9.96
C THR A 108 -17.42 -2.59 9.14
N VAL A 109 -16.56 -2.43 8.13
CA VAL A 109 -16.05 -3.52 7.29
C VAL A 109 -15.35 -4.56 8.15
N ALA A 110 -14.44 -4.17 9.05
CA ALA A 110 -13.78 -5.10 9.96
C ALA A 110 -14.78 -5.88 10.83
N GLY A 111 -15.88 -5.26 11.25
CA GLY A 111 -16.97 -5.88 12.00
C GLY A 111 -17.87 -6.82 11.18
N LEU A 112 -17.77 -6.82 9.85
CA LEU A 112 -18.52 -7.75 8.99
C LEU A 112 -17.84 -9.12 8.85
N PHE A 113 -16.62 -9.28 9.37
CA PHE A 113 -15.93 -10.57 9.36
C PHE A 113 -16.78 -11.64 10.06
N ASP A 114 -17.04 -12.74 9.35
CA ASP A 114 -17.87 -13.87 9.82
C ASP A 114 -19.26 -13.43 10.31
N GLN A 115 -19.84 -12.41 9.66
CA GLN A 115 -21.19 -11.95 9.95
C GLN A 115 -22.13 -12.17 8.77
N GLN A 116 -23.36 -12.57 9.07
CA GLN A 116 -24.41 -12.77 8.07
C GLN A 116 -24.92 -11.44 7.49
N LEU A 117 -24.78 -10.34 8.24
CA LEU A 117 -25.27 -9.02 7.88
C LEU A 117 -24.60 -8.53 6.58
N TYR A 118 -25.40 -8.28 5.54
CA TYR A 118 -24.95 -7.89 4.18
C TYR A 118 -24.15 -8.95 3.42
N SER A 119 -23.99 -10.16 3.95
CA SER A 119 -23.31 -11.24 3.23
C SER A 119 -24.07 -11.62 1.96
N ASP A 120 -23.35 -11.71 0.85
CA ASP A 120 -23.85 -11.96 -0.50
C ASP A 120 -23.13 -13.14 -1.18
N MET A 121 -22.23 -13.81 -0.44
CA MET A 121 -21.55 -15.05 -0.81
C MET A 121 -21.03 -15.79 0.44
N LYS A 122 -20.40 -16.95 0.23
CA LYS A 122 -19.78 -17.74 1.30
C LYS A 122 -18.38 -18.21 0.93
N VAL A 123 -17.54 -18.43 1.92
CA VAL A 123 -16.26 -19.12 1.77
C VAL A 123 -16.40 -20.51 2.38
N LYS A 124 -16.12 -21.54 1.59
CA LYS A 124 -16.11 -22.93 2.06
C LYS A 124 -14.70 -23.28 2.51
N LEU A 125 -14.52 -23.44 3.82
CA LEU A 125 -13.22 -23.73 4.44
C LEU A 125 -13.38 -24.91 5.40
N ASN A 126 -12.63 -26.00 5.17
CA ASN A 126 -12.69 -27.21 6.02
C ASN A 126 -14.12 -27.77 6.21
N GLY A 127 -14.93 -27.76 5.16
CA GLY A 127 -16.34 -28.18 5.21
C GLY A 127 -17.29 -27.20 5.92
N GLN A 128 -16.79 -26.10 6.48
CA GLN A 128 -17.59 -25.02 7.05
C GLN A 128 -17.89 -23.95 6.00
N LEU A 129 -19.08 -23.38 6.06
CA LEU A 129 -19.49 -22.26 5.20
C LEU A 129 -19.47 -20.98 6.02
N ILE A 130 -18.51 -20.11 5.72
CA ILE A 130 -18.31 -18.82 6.40
C ILE A 130 -18.99 -17.73 5.55
N PRO A 131 -19.88 -16.90 6.10
CA PRO A 131 -20.46 -15.76 5.38
C PRO A 131 -19.37 -14.78 4.90
N ALA A 132 -19.49 -14.30 3.67
CA ALA A 132 -18.53 -13.37 3.09
C ALA A 132 -19.21 -12.31 2.22
N HIS A 133 -18.43 -11.30 1.83
CA HIS A 133 -18.89 -10.09 1.15
C HIS A 133 -18.09 -9.87 -0.13
N ARG A 134 -18.75 -9.96 -1.29
CA ARG A 134 -18.13 -9.80 -2.62
C ARG A 134 -17.36 -8.49 -2.71
N PHE A 135 -17.95 -7.39 -2.23
CA PHE A 135 -17.32 -6.07 -2.34
C PHE A 135 -16.02 -5.95 -1.54
N VAL A 136 -15.91 -6.65 -0.41
CA VAL A 136 -14.69 -6.63 0.42
C VAL A 136 -13.58 -7.42 -0.26
N LEU A 137 -13.91 -8.59 -0.80
CA LEU A 137 -12.96 -9.42 -1.55
C LEU A 137 -12.49 -8.71 -2.83
N ALA A 138 -13.43 -8.12 -3.59
CA ALA A 138 -13.13 -7.36 -4.80
C ALA A 138 -12.26 -6.12 -4.52
N ALA A 139 -12.38 -5.52 -3.33
CA ALA A 139 -11.51 -4.40 -2.93
C ALA A 139 -10.06 -4.82 -2.62
N ARG A 140 -9.79 -6.11 -2.43
CA ARG A 140 -8.45 -6.64 -2.10
C ARG A 140 -7.74 -7.30 -3.27
N SER A 141 -8.48 -7.96 -4.17
CA SER A 141 -7.92 -8.63 -5.34
C SER A 141 -9.00 -8.92 -6.37
N GLU A 142 -8.60 -9.01 -7.63
CA GLU A 142 -9.41 -9.52 -8.74
C GLU A 142 -9.27 -11.04 -8.91
N HIS A 143 -8.26 -11.67 -8.28
CA HIS A 143 -7.93 -13.08 -8.44
C HIS A 143 -8.33 -13.90 -7.20
N TRP A 144 -9.48 -14.57 -7.26
CA TRP A 144 -10.00 -15.41 -6.18
C TRP A 144 -10.15 -16.90 -6.56
N GLY A 145 -9.44 -17.35 -7.60
CA GLY A 145 -9.56 -18.72 -8.13
C GLY A 145 -10.83 -18.99 -8.93
N VAL A 146 -11.62 -17.95 -9.22
CA VAL A 146 -12.82 -17.98 -10.06
C VAL A 146 -12.74 -16.87 -11.13
N PRO A 147 -13.39 -17.03 -12.30
CA PRO A 147 -13.37 -15.99 -13.33
C PRO A 147 -13.98 -14.66 -12.90
N SER A 148 -14.98 -14.72 -12.01
CA SER A 148 -15.73 -13.55 -11.58
C SER A 148 -16.39 -13.84 -10.23
N LEU A 149 -16.22 -12.89 -9.29
CA LEU A 149 -16.93 -12.88 -8.02
C LEU A 149 -18.39 -12.50 -8.17
N VAL A 150 -18.98 -12.34 -9.36
CA VAL A 150 -20.43 -12.11 -9.51
C VAL A 150 -21.16 -13.42 -9.78
N ASP A 151 -20.48 -14.38 -10.39
CA ASP A 151 -21.11 -15.58 -10.98
C ASP A 151 -21.11 -16.81 -10.06
N VAL A 152 -20.55 -16.69 -8.85
CA VAL A 152 -20.37 -17.82 -7.92
C VAL A 152 -20.98 -17.54 -6.57
N ASP A 153 -21.72 -18.48 -5.97
CA ASP A 153 -22.29 -18.28 -4.61
C ASP A 153 -21.28 -18.54 -3.49
N PHE A 154 -20.21 -19.28 -3.79
CA PHE A 154 -19.17 -19.59 -2.82
C PHE A 154 -17.77 -19.65 -3.45
N LEU A 155 -16.76 -19.35 -2.65
CA LEU A 155 -15.36 -19.67 -2.93
C LEU A 155 -15.00 -21.00 -2.26
N ASP A 156 -14.44 -21.95 -3.01
CA ASP A 156 -13.99 -23.22 -2.46
C ASP A 156 -12.53 -23.14 -2.02
N TRP A 157 -12.31 -23.10 -0.70
CA TRP A 157 -10.99 -23.13 -0.05
C TRP A 157 -10.77 -24.43 0.72
N SER A 158 -11.43 -25.52 0.32
CA SER A 158 -11.31 -26.82 0.99
C SER A 158 -9.89 -27.39 0.98
N ASP A 159 -9.08 -27.02 -0.03
CA ASP A 159 -7.68 -27.45 -0.16
C ASP A 159 -6.70 -26.60 0.66
N LEU A 160 -7.15 -25.48 1.24
CA LEU A 160 -6.32 -24.63 2.06
C LEU A 160 -6.21 -25.19 3.49
N VAL A 161 -5.02 -25.03 4.09
CA VAL A 161 -4.85 -25.27 5.52
C VAL A 161 -5.84 -24.37 6.28
N PRO A 162 -6.72 -24.92 7.14
CA PRO A 162 -7.85 -24.16 7.71
C PRO A 162 -7.41 -22.88 8.43
N GLU A 163 -6.30 -22.96 9.15
CA GLU A 163 -5.76 -21.83 9.90
C GLU A 163 -5.20 -20.73 8.99
N VAL A 164 -4.63 -21.10 7.84
CA VAL A 164 -4.11 -20.16 6.83
C VAL A 164 -5.26 -19.48 6.11
N GLY A 165 -6.24 -20.26 5.64
CA GLY A 165 -7.44 -19.73 4.98
C GLY A 165 -8.22 -18.79 5.90
N MET A 166 -8.38 -19.15 7.17
CA MET A 166 -9.07 -18.31 8.15
C MET A 166 -8.30 -17.01 8.43
N THR A 167 -6.97 -17.08 8.57
CA THR A 167 -6.15 -15.88 8.79
C THR A 167 -6.16 -14.95 7.59
N MET A 168 -6.09 -15.51 6.38
CA MET A 168 -6.21 -14.75 5.13
C MET A 168 -7.59 -14.07 5.03
N LEU A 169 -8.67 -14.79 5.34
CA LEU A 169 -10.02 -14.20 5.36
C LEU A 169 -10.11 -13.08 6.39
N LYS A 170 -9.61 -13.29 7.61
CA LYS A 170 -9.61 -12.25 8.65
C LYS A 170 -8.79 -11.03 8.23
N TRP A 171 -7.66 -11.23 7.57
CA TRP A 171 -6.83 -10.15 7.05
C TRP A 171 -7.57 -9.33 5.98
N VAL A 172 -8.30 -9.97 5.07
CA VAL A 172 -9.10 -9.27 4.04
C VAL A 172 -9.99 -8.20 4.66
N TYR A 173 -10.64 -8.49 5.80
CA TYR A 173 -11.52 -7.56 6.50
C TYR A 173 -10.81 -6.58 7.44
N THR A 174 -9.77 -7.03 8.14
CA THR A 174 -9.19 -6.27 9.27
C THR A 174 -7.84 -5.65 8.98
N ASP A 175 -7.19 -6.05 7.89
CA ASP A 175 -5.81 -5.72 7.53
C ASP A 175 -4.75 -6.19 8.54
N GLN A 176 -5.14 -7.02 9.52
CA GLN A 176 -4.28 -7.51 10.60
C GLN A 176 -3.96 -8.99 10.44
N VAL A 177 -2.72 -9.35 10.81
CA VAL A 177 -2.23 -10.73 10.85
C VAL A 177 -1.50 -10.94 12.16
N ASP A 178 -1.70 -12.09 12.78
CA ASP A 178 -0.90 -12.54 13.92
C ASP A 178 0.29 -13.38 13.43
N PHE A 179 1.48 -12.80 13.48
CA PHE A 179 2.73 -13.44 13.06
C PHE A 179 3.40 -14.26 14.18
N SER A 180 2.80 -14.36 15.37
CA SER A 180 3.36 -15.15 16.47
C SER A 180 3.29 -16.67 16.26
N ARG A 181 2.62 -17.11 15.19
CA ARG A 181 2.27 -18.52 14.91
C ARG A 181 3.40 -19.34 14.26
N GLY A 182 4.57 -18.73 14.10
CA GLY A 182 5.80 -19.39 13.63
C GLY A 182 6.01 -19.33 12.12
N ASP A 183 7.28 -19.45 11.70
CA ASP A 183 7.72 -19.19 10.33
C ASP A 183 7.01 -20.03 9.28
N ASN A 184 6.76 -21.33 9.54
CA ASN A 184 6.10 -22.22 8.57
C ASN A 184 4.68 -21.72 8.24
N PHE A 185 3.94 -21.28 9.25
CA PHE A 185 2.61 -20.71 9.05
C PHE A 185 2.68 -19.43 8.19
N ILE A 186 3.69 -18.58 8.42
CA ILE A 186 3.86 -17.34 7.65
C ILE A 186 4.23 -17.65 6.20
N LEU A 187 5.10 -18.65 5.94
CA LEU A 187 5.45 -19.09 4.60
C LEU A 187 4.23 -19.63 3.84
N ASP A 188 3.40 -20.44 4.49
CA ASP A 188 2.19 -21.00 3.88
C ASP A 188 1.13 -19.91 3.61
N LEU A 189 1.00 -18.94 4.53
CA LEU A 189 0.18 -17.75 4.33
C LEU A 189 0.69 -16.90 3.16
N MET A 190 2.00 -16.70 3.07
CA MET A 190 2.63 -15.94 2.00
C MET A 190 2.43 -16.60 0.63
N ARG A 191 2.58 -17.93 0.54
CA ARG A 191 2.27 -18.70 -0.69
C ARG A 191 0.81 -18.60 -1.08
N THR A 192 -0.09 -18.75 -0.11
CA THR A 192 -1.53 -18.64 -0.33
C THR A 192 -1.91 -17.23 -0.80
N ALA A 193 -1.34 -16.19 -0.19
CA ALA A 193 -1.56 -14.81 -0.57
C ALA A 193 -1.11 -14.53 -2.02
N ASN A 194 0.02 -15.09 -2.43
CA ASN A 194 0.52 -14.97 -3.81
C ASN A 194 -0.42 -15.62 -4.84
N ILE A 195 -1.00 -16.79 -4.53
CA ILE A 195 -2.00 -17.47 -5.40
C ILE A 195 -3.17 -16.53 -5.69
N TYR A 196 -3.63 -15.79 -4.69
CA TYR A 196 -4.76 -14.86 -4.79
C TYR A 196 -4.34 -13.41 -5.11
N ARG A 197 -3.07 -13.17 -5.49
CA ARG A 197 -2.53 -11.83 -5.83
C ARG A 197 -2.78 -10.77 -4.74
N LEU A 198 -2.59 -11.16 -3.48
CA LEU A 198 -2.72 -10.27 -2.32
C LEU A 198 -1.35 -9.66 -1.96
N ASP A 199 -0.83 -8.77 -2.81
CA ASP A 199 0.54 -8.27 -2.74
C ASP A 199 0.86 -7.59 -1.39
N ASP A 200 -0.10 -6.86 -0.81
CA ASP A 200 0.06 -6.24 0.52
C ASP A 200 0.26 -7.28 1.62
N LEU A 201 -0.44 -8.41 1.54
CA LEU A 201 -0.31 -9.51 2.51
C LEU A 201 1.03 -10.22 2.31
N VAL A 202 1.46 -10.42 1.05
CA VAL A 202 2.78 -10.96 0.72
C VAL A 202 3.88 -10.08 1.33
N ALA A 203 3.82 -8.76 1.11
CA ALA A 203 4.80 -7.82 1.65
C ALA A 203 4.83 -7.80 3.19
N LYS A 204 3.68 -7.91 3.85
CA LYS A 204 3.63 -8.03 5.32
C LYS A 204 4.27 -9.32 5.82
N CYS A 205 4.01 -10.46 5.16
CA CYS A 205 4.63 -11.73 5.49
C CYS A 205 6.15 -11.69 5.26
N GLU A 206 6.58 -11.09 4.14
CA GLU A 206 7.98 -10.89 3.79
C GLU A 206 8.73 -10.13 4.89
N LYS A 207 8.17 -8.99 5.33
CA LYS A 207 8.74 -8.17 6.39
C LYS A 207 8.80 -8.90 7.73
N ALA A 208 7.81 -9.74 8.04
CA ALA A 208 7.80 -10.54 9.26
C ALA A 208 8.92 -11.61 9.23
N LEU A 209 9.06 -12.33 8.11
CA LEU A 209 10.10 -13.34 7.90
C LEU A 209 11.50 -12.74 7.89
N MET A 210 11.67 -11.56 7.30
CA MET A 210 12.94 -10.82 7.33
C MET A 210 13.48 -10.64 8.75
N ALA A 211 12.61 -10.43 9.74
CA ALA A 211 13.02 -10.25 11.13
C ALA A 211 13.42 -11.57 11.82
N SER A 212 13.05 -12.73 11.28
CA SER A 212 13.33 -14.06 11.87
C SER A 212 14.40 -14.86 11.12
N VAL A 213 14.99 -14.31 10.05
CA VAL A 213 16.02 -15.03 9.25
C VAL A 213 17.24 -15.37 10.10
N ASN A 214 17.66 -16.63 10.04
CA ASN A 214 18.85 -17.18 10.65
C ASN A 214 19.40 -18.35 9.81
N VAL A 215 20.56 -18.90 10.21
CA VAL A 215 21.24 -19.96 9.45
C VAL A 215 20.36 -21.21 9.28
N HIS A 216 19.52 -21.54 10.25
CA HIS A 216 18.67 -22.74 10.20
C HIS A 216 17.44 -22.63 9.29
N ASN A 217 16.93 -21.42 9.03
CA ASN A 217 15.70 -21.22 8.24
C ASN A 217 15.94 -20.51 6.89
N CYS A 218 17.09 -19.89 6.68
CA CYS A 218 17.36 -19.07 5.49
C CYS A 218 17.27 -19.84 4.16
N VAL A 219 17.67 -21.11 4.09
CA VAL A 219 17.56 -21.91 2.86
C VAL A 219 16.09 -22.14 2.48
N ARG A 220 15.24 -22.42 3.47
CA ARG A 220 13.79 -22.60 3.26
C ARG A 220 13.11 -21.30 2.86
N PHE A 221 13.53 -20.18 3.48
CA PHE A 221 13.02 -18.86 3.13
C PHE A 221 13.44 -18.45 1.73
N TYR A 222 14.70 -18.67 1.36
CA TYR A 222 15.22 -18.44 0.01
C TYR A 222 14.40 -19.21 -1.03
N THR A 223 14.18 -20.51 -0.78
CA THR A 223 13.40 -21.36 -1.69
C THR A 223 11.99 -20.83 -1.89
N THR A 224 11.29 -20.54 -0.79
CA THR A 224 9.91 -20.03 -0.86
C THR A 224 9.85 -18.64 -1.51
N ALA A 225 10.82 -17.77 -1.19
CA ALA A 225 10.89 -16.42 -1.74
C ALA A 225 11.14 -16.43 -3.25
N ASP A 226 11.96 -17.35 -3.77
CA ASP A 226 12.14 -17.53 -5.20
C ASP A 226 10.90 -18.07 -5.91
N GLU A 227 10.20 -19.04 -5.30
CA GLU A 227 8.94 -19.60 -5.82
C GLU A 227 7.86 -18.54 -6.06
N ILE A 228 7.76 -17.57 -5.15
CA ILE A 228 6.72 -16.53 -5.18
C ILE A 228 7.19 -15.19 -5.75
N GLY A 229 8.48 -15.05 -6.06
CA GLY A 229 9.06 -13.79 -6.56
C GLY A 229 9.24 -12.68 -5.51
N ALA A 230 9.39 -13.05 -4.23
CA ALA A 230 9.66 -12.11 -3.13
C ALA A 230 11.16 -11.75 -3.07
N GLU A 231 11.57 -10.79 -3.88
CA GLU A 231 12.99 -10.55 -4.13
C GLU A 231 13.74 -10.02 -2.89
N THR A 232 13.08 -9.26 -2.00
CA THR A 232 13.78 -8.69 -0.82
C THR A 232 14.14 -9.77 0.20
N LEU A 233 13.22 -10.68 0.50
CA LEU A 233 13.49 -11.84 1.37
C LEU A 233 14.47 -12.81 0.72
N LYS A 234 14.40 -12.99 -0.60
CA LYS A 234 15.32 -13.84 -1.35
C LYS A 234 16.74 -13.30 -1.30
N GLU A 235 16.96 -12.02 -1.57
CA GLU A 235 18.27 -11.38 -1.48
C GLU A 235 18.83 -11.43 -0.06
N HIS A 236 17.99 -11.12 0.94
CA HIS A 236 18.41 -11.16 2.33
C HIS A 236 18.82 -12.58 2.78
N SER A 237 18.01 -13.58 2.46
CA SER A 237 18.30 -14.99 2.75
C SER A 237 19.55 -15.47 2.00
N SER A 238 19.70 -15.08 0.73
CA SER A 238 20.87 -15.39 -0.09
C SER A 238 22.16 -14.82 0.49
N GLY A 239 22.12 -13.60 1.04
CA GLY A 239 23.26 -12.96 1.69
C GLY A 239 23.74 -13.79 2.88
N LEU A 240 22.81 -14.25 3.72
CA LEU A 240 23.15 -15.08 4.88
C LEU A 240 23.71 -16.44 4.47
N ILE A 241 23.11 -17.09 3.46
CA ILE A 241 23.60 -18.36 2.91
C ILE A 241 25.04 -18.22 2.41
N SER A 242 25.35 -17.11 1.74
CA SER A 242 26.69 -16.87 1.18
C SER A 242 27.73 -16.57 2.27
N ALA A 243 27.32 -15.87 3.34
CA ALA A 243 28.19 -15.55 4.47
C ALA A 243 28.54 -16.79 5.32
N HIS A 244 27.63 -17.76 5.39
CA HIS A 244 27.75 -18.97 6.21
C HIS A 244 27.86 -20.24 5.37
N TRP A 245 28.43 -20.15 4.16
CA TRP A 245 28.41 -21.23 3.16
C TRP A 245 28.92 -22.59 3.69
N ASP A 246 29.95 -22.55 4.54
CA ASP A 246 30.60 -23.74 5.07
C ASP A 246 29.85 -24.37 6.25
N ASP A 247 28.87 -23.66 6.81
CA ASP A 247 28.03 -24.15 7.91
C ASP A 247 26.89 -25.06 7.41
N PHE A 248 26.63 -25.09 6.10
CA PHE A 248 25.54 -25.86 5.50
C PHE A 248 25.96 -27.24 5.02
N THR A 249 25.03 -28.18 5.20
CA THR A 249 25.16 -29.58 4.79
C THR A 249 24.24 -29.92 3.62
N SER A 250 24.33 -31.14 3.11
CA SER A 250 23.43 -31.64 2.05
C SER A 250 21.96 -31.65 2.48
N GLU A 251 21.67 -31.85 3.77
CA GLU A 251 20.31 -31.89 4.32
C GLU A 251 19.61 -30.54 4.23
N ASP A 252 20.33 -29.44 4.45
CA ASP A 252 19.77 -28.08 4.41
C ASP A 252 19.20 -27.74 3.04
N PHE A 253 19.84 -28.24 1.97
CA PHE A 253 19.43 -28.02 0.59
C PHE A 253 18.54 -29.14 0.02
N ALA A 254 18.18 -30.17 0.80
CA ALA A 254 17.49 -31.36 0.31
C ALA A 254 16.14 -31.05 -0.35
N HIS A 255 15.43 -30.04 0.15
CA HIS A 255 14.12 -29.61 -0.37
C HIS A 255 14.23 -28.66 -1.58
N MET A 256 15.43 -28.20 -1.94
CA MET A 256 15.64 -27.26 -3.04
C MET A 256 15.76 -28.00 -4.38
N SER A 257 15.07 -27.49 -5.40
CA SER A 257 15.16 -28.03 -6.76
C SER A 257 16.56 -27.85 -7.36
N ALA A 258 16.97 -28.81 -8.20
CA ALA A 258 18.29 -28.77 -8.85
C ALA A 258 18.53 -27.47 -9.66
N PRO A 259 17.56 -26.97 -10.46
CA PRO A 259 17.76 -25.73 -11.21
C PRO A 259 17.95 -24.50 -10.31
N LEU A 260 17.22 -24.43 -9.19
CA LEU A 260 17.34 -23.32 -8.25
C LEU A 260 18.69 -23.33 -7.55
N LEU A 261 19.10 -24.50 -7.03
CA LEU A 261 20.37 -24.68 -6.35
C LEU A 261 21.55 -24.41 -7.29
N PHE A 262 21.46 -24.84 -8.53
CA PHE A 262 22.44 -24.56 -9.57
C PHE A 262 22.60 -23.06 -9.85
N ARG A 263 21.49 -22.34 -10.03
CA ARG A 263 21.50 -20.89 -10.22
C ARG A 263 22.09 -20.16 -9.02
N MET A 264 21.78 -20.63 -7.80
CA MET A 264 22.36 -20.10 -6.58
C MET A 264 23.89 -20.27 -6.58
N PHE A 265 24.41 -21.47 -6.85
CA PHE A 265 25.85 -21.72 -6.91
C PHE A 265 26.55 -20.82 -7.93
N LYS A 266 26.00 -20.67 -9.14
CA LYS A 266 26.57 -19.80 -10.19
C LYS A 266 26.66 -18.34 -9.75
N SER A 267 25.66 -17.88 -9.00
CA SER A 267 25.60 -16.48 -8.59
C SER A 267 26.42 -16.15 -7.34
N LYS A 268 26.71 -17.13 -6.47
CA LYS A 268 27.28 -16.88 -5.13
C LYS A 268 28.58 -17.60 -4.82
N THR A 269 28.99 -18.57 -5.63
CA THR A 269 30.23 -19.32 -5.42
C THR A 269 31.18 -19.17 -6.60
N GLY A 270 32.48 -19.06 -6.34
CA GLY A 270 33.51 -19.04 -7.40
C GLY A 270 33.71 -20.41 -8.07
N PHE A 271 33.26 -21.49 -7.41
CA PHE A 271 33.46 -22.86 -7.85
C PHE A 271 32.16 -23.70 -7.76
N PRO A 272 31.16 -23.46 -8.66
CA PRO A 272 29.85 -24.10 -8.56
C PRO A 272 29.85 -25.63 -8.61
N LEU A 273 30.78 -26.23 -9.37
CA LEU A 273 30.92 -27.69 -9.45
C LEU A 273 31.43 -28.29 -8.13
N HIS A 274 32.42 -27.66 -7.49
CA HIS A 274 32.94 -28.10 -6.20
C HIS A 274 31.88 -28.02 -5.11
N ALA A 275 31.06 -26.96 -5.13
CA ALA A 275 29.91 -26.82 -4.24
C ALA A 275 28.87 -27.94 -4.44
N ALA A 276 28.53 -28.28 -5.69
CA ALA A 276 27.59 -29.35 -6.01
C ALA A 276 28.08 -30.73 -5.56
N VAL A 277 29.39 -30.98 -5.75
CA VAL A 277 30.05 -32.20 -5.30
C VAL A 277 30.07 -32.30 -3.77
N ARG A 278 30.49 -31.23 -3.08
CA ARG A 278 30.53 -31.17 -1.61
C ARG A 278 29.17 -31.45 -0.97
N LEU A 279 28.10 -30.92 -1.58
CA LEU A 279 26.73 -31.11 -1.11
C LEU A 279 26.09 -32.43 -1.57
N GLN A 280 26.83 -33.30 -2.26
CA GLN A 280 26.34 -34.58 -2.75
C GLN A 280 24.99 -34.43 -3.49
N ARG A 281 24.94 -33.47 -4.42
CA ARG A 281 23.76 -33.21 -5.28
C ARG A 281 24.02 -33.65 -6.71
N GLU A 282 23.86 -34.95 -6.99
CA GLU A 282 24.08 -35.56 -8.32
C GLU A 282 23.33 -34.82 -9.44
N ASP A 283 22.09 -34.43 -9.14
CA ASP A 283 21.19 -33.74 -10.04
C ASP A 283 21.71 -32.35 -10.44
N VAL A 284 22.33 -31.62 -9.51
CA VAL A 284 22.97 -30.34 -9.78
C VAL A 284 24.29 -30.50 -10.51
N VAL A 285 25.08 -31.52 -10.15
CA VAL A 285 26.29 -31.89 -10.90
C VAL A 285 25.93 -32.15 -12.35
N PHE A 286 24.95 -33.03 -12.60
CA PHE A 286 24.47 -33.32 -13.94
C PHE A 286 24.01 -32.07 -14.70
N LEU A 287 23.25 -31.17 -14.04
CA LEU A 287 22.83 -29.89 -14.62
C LEU A 287 24.02 -29.01 -15.05
N TYR A 288 25.06 -28.94 -14.20
CA TYR A 288 26.31 -28.25 -14.53
C TYR A 288 26.98 -28.86 -15.77
N LEU A 289 27.03 -30.20 -15.83
CA LEU A 289 27.66 -30.92 -16.94
C LEU A 289 26.92 -30.71 -18.25
N VAL A 290 25.58 -30.72 -18.23
CA VAL A 290 24.75 -30.46 -19.41
C VAL A 290 24.99 -29.06 -19.95
N GLU A 291 25.00 -28.03 -19.09
CA GLU A 291 25.20 -26.64 -19.50
C GLU A 291 26.60 -26.40 -20.10
N ASN A 292 27.63 -27.12 -19.62
CA ASN A 292 29.02 -26.94 -20.05
C ASN A 292 29.52 -27.98 -21.07
N SER A 293 28.63 -28.86 -21.55
CA SER A 293 28.96 -29.98 -22.46
C SER A 293 29.67 -29.57 -23.76
N ALA A 294 29.48 -28.34 -24.24
CA ALA A 294 30.18 -27.81 -25.42
C ALA A 294 31.65 -27.43 -25.17
N ASN A 295 32.02 -27.18 -23.92
CA ASN A 295 33.34 -26.65 -23.54
C ASN A 295 34.30 -27.73 -23.01
N VAL A 296 33.84 -28.96 -22.81
CA VAL A 296 34.69 -30.03 -22.26
C VAL A 296 34.82 -31.19 -23.24
N SER A 297 36.06 -31.59 -23.53
CA SER A 297 36.29 -32.81 -24.31
C SER A 297 35.73 -34.01 -23.53
N ILE A 298 34.85 -34.79 -24.18
CA ILE A 298 34.10 -35.92 -23.59
C ILE A 298 35.01 -36.88 -22.79
N ASN A 299 36.26 -37.07 -23.24
CA ASN A 299 37.22 -37.98 -22.62
C ASN A 299 37.97 -37.37 -21.41
N GLY A 300 38.30 -36.07 -21.43
CA GLY A 300 38.88 -35.38 -20.27
C GLY A 300 37.85 -35.17 -19.15
N PHE A 301 36.58 -35.03 -19.54
CA PHE A 301 35.45 -34.83 -18.64
C PHE A 301 35.10 -36.06 -17.80
N ILE A 302 35.03 -37.23 -18.43
CA ILE A 302 34.79 -38.50 -17.75
C ILE A 302 35.94 -38.80 -16.79
N LEU A 303 37.19 -38.55 -17.19
CA LEU A 303 38.37 -38.77 -16.36
C LEU A 303 38.41 -37.82 -15.14
N PHE A 304 38.03 -36.54 -15.31
CA PHE A 304 37.95 -35.57 -14.22
C PHE A 304 36.84 -35.92 -13.22
N VAL A 305 35.65 -36.30 -13.72
CA VAL A 305 34.55 -36.78 -12.86
C VAL A 305 34.95 -38.05 -12.12
N LEU A 306 35.63 -38.98 -12.77
CA LEU A 306 36.13 -40.21 -12.15
C LEU A 306 37.22 -39.97 -11.09
N LEU A 307 38.18 -39.08 -11.35
CA LEU A 307 39.24 -38.73 -10.40
C LEU A 307 38.69 -37.99 -9.18
N ALA A 308 37.80 -37.02 -9.40
CA ALA A 308 37.10 -36.32 -8.33
C ALA A 308 36.16 -37.28 -7.55
N CYS A 309 35.60 -38.29 -8.23
CA CYS A 309 34.78 -39.31 -7.59
C CYS A 309 35.59 -40.31 -6.76
N SER A 310 36.83 -40.63 -7.14
CA SER A 310 37.67 -41.60 -6.42
C SER A 310 38.29 -41.07 -5.13
N GLU A 311 38.48 -39.75 -4.97
CA GLU A 311 39.07 -39.17 -3.74
C GLU A 311 38.02 -38.70 -2.72
N TRP A 312 36.78 -38.41 -3.13
CA TRP A 312 35.77 -37.74 -2.27
C TRP A 312 34.47 -38.51 -2.05
N PHE A 313 34.18 -39.56 -2.82
CA PHE A 313 32.92 -40.31 -2.71
C PHE A 313 33.10 -41.75 -2.22
N GLY A 314 32.07 -42.25 -1.53
CA GLY A 314 31.90 -43.69 -1.34
C GLY A 314 31.59 -44.39 -2.67
N GLU A 315 32.09 -45.61 -2.84
CA GLU A 315 32.04 -46.42 -4.08
C GLU A 315 30.64 -46.51 -4.73
N GLN A 316 29.57 -46.49 -3.95
CA GLN A 316 28.19 -46.52 -4.45
C GLN A 316 27.78 -45.26 -5.23
N TYR A 317 28.24 -44.08 -4.80
CA TYR A 317 27.80 -42.80 -5.35
C TYR A 317 28.52 -42.50 -6.68
N ALA A 318 29.82 -42.81 -6.75
CA ALA A 318 30.60 -42.74 -7.98
C ALA A 318 29.96 -43.59 -9.10
N ASN A 319 29.51 -44.80 -8.75
CA ASN A 319 28.85 -45.73 -9.70
C ASN A 319 27.49 -45.21 -10.21
N SER A 320 26.67 -44.60 -9.33
CA SER A 320 25.38 -43.99 -9.71
C SER A 320 25.56 -42.84 -10.71
N LEU A 321 26.50 -41.93 -10.41
CA LEU A 321 26.79 -40.78 -11.25
C LEU A 321 27.35 -41.21 -12.62
N LEU A 322 28.25 -42.19 -12.63
CA LEU A 322 28.85 -42.74 -13.85
C LEU A 322 27.80 -43.38 -14.76
N HIS A 323 26.86 -44.15 -14.19
CA HIS A 323 25.80 -44.81 -14.94
C HIS A 323 24.88 -43.80 -15.64
N LYS A 324 24.50 -42.70 -14.95
CA LYS A 324 23.69 -41.61 -15.53
C LYS A 324 24.43 -40.86 -16.64
N CYS A 325 25.73 -40.62 -16.48
CA CYS A 325 26.56 -39.98 -17.51
C CYS A 325 26.71 -40.84 -18.77
N ILE A 326 26.87 -42.17 -18.60
CA ILE A 326 26.98 -43.12 -19.72
C ILE A 326 25.67 -43.21 -20.50
N GLU A 327 24.54 -43.28 -19.80
CA GLU A 327 23.20 -43.32 -20.38
C GLU A 327 22.90 -42.05 -21.20
N TYR A 328 23.23 -40.87 -20.67
CA TYR A 328 22.99 -39.59 -21.35
C TYR A 328 23.87 -39.36 -22.58
N MET A 329 25.14 -39.76 -22.53
CA MET A 329 26.07 -39.55 -23.64
C MET A 329 25.98 -40.62 -24.75
N ASN A 330 25.08 -41.60 -24.62
CA ASN A 330 24.87 -42.69 -25.59
C ASN A 330 26.20 -43.39 -25.98
N ILE A 331 27.10 -43.56 -25.00
CA ILE A 331 28.45 -44.08 -25.22
C ILE A 331 28.37 -45.62 -25.24
N SER A 332 27.98 -46.17 -26.39
CA SER A 332 27.98 -47.61 -26.66
C SER A 332 29.38 -48.25 -26.72
N GLY A 333 30.46 -47.49 -26.46
CA GLY A 333 31.85 -47.91 -26.69
C GLY A 333 32.79 -47.97 -25.47
N CYS A 334 32.37 -47.62 -24.24
CA CYS A 334 33.28 -47.47 -23.09
C CYS A 334 33.20 -48.58 -22.03
N THR A 335 32.79 -49.79 -22.40
CA THR A 335 32.88 -50.96 -21.49
C THR A 335 34.32 -51.32 -21.11
N ILE A 336 35.32 -50.93 -21.91
CA ILE A 336 36.75 -51.19 -21.64
C ILE A 336 37.32 -50.23 -20.59
N CYS A 337 36.89 -48.97 -20.56
CA CYS A 337 37.28 -48.02 -19.51
C CYS A 337 36.76 -48.46 -18.14
N LEU A 338 35.53 -48.98 -18.08
CA LEU A 338 34.90 -49.47 -16.85
C LEU A 338 35.72 -50.57 -16.15
N HIS A 339 36.37 -51.45 -16.91
CA HIS A 339 37.13 -52.57 -16.34
C HIS A 339 38.52 -52.17 -15.83
N LEU A 340 39.17 -51.20 -16.47
CA LEU A 340 40.44 -50.66 -15.97
C LEU A 340 40.27 -49.77 -14.74
N ILE A 341 39.18 -48.99 -14.68
CA ILE A 341 38.93 -48.02 -13.61
C ILE A 341 38.54 -48.69 -12.28
N ILE A 342 37.73 -49.76 -12.35
CA ILE A 342 37.41 -50.60 -11.18
C ILE A 342 38.69 -51.27 -10.63
N HIS A 343 39.65 -51.59 -11.49
CA HIS A 343 40.89 -52.26 -11.09
C HIS A 343 41.92 -51.30 -10.44
N THR A 344 41.88 -50.00 -10.78
CA THR A 344 42.77 -48.98 -10.21
C THR A 344 42.23 -48.35 -8.92
N ALA A 345 40.91 -48.26 -8.75
CA ALA A 345 40.29 -47.79 -7.50
C ALA A 345 40.55 -48.74 -6.30
N GLY A 346 40.96 -49.99 -6.57
CA GLY A 346 41.33 -50.97 -5.54
C GLY A 346 42.75 -50.83 -4.98
N THR A 347 43.58 -49.93 -5.52
CA THR A 347 44.98 -49.76 -5.07
C THR A 347 45.20 -48.37 -4.47
N SER A 348 45.42 -48.35 -3.16
CA SER A 348 45.77 -47.17 -2.36
C SER A 348 47.11 -46.56 -2.78
N CYS A 349 47.11 -45.57 -3.68
CA CYS A 349 48.29 -44.74 -3.97
C CYS A 349 47.89 -43.26 -4.06
N ILE A 350 48.16 -42.52 -2.98
CA ILE A 350 47.75 -41.12 -2.73
C ILE A 350 48.81 -40.09 -3.20
N SER A 351 49.91 -40.49 -3.85
CA SER A 351 51.07 -39.59 -4.01
C SER A 351 51.33 -39.01 -5.40
N GLU A 352 50.49 -39.25 -6.41
CA GLU A 352 50.76 -38.82 -7.81
C GLU A 352 49.67 -37.91 -8.41
N THR A 353 48.68 -37.47 -7.63
CA THR A 353 47.52 -36.70 -8.14
C THR A 353 47.81 -35.22 -8.44
N GLU A 354 48.88 -34.61 -7.90
CA GLU A 354 49.24 -33.21 -8.20
C GLU A 354 49.84 -33.00 -9.60
N GLU A 355 50.60 -33.97 -10.14
CA GLU A 355 51.20 -33.82 -11.49
C GLU A 355 50.15 -34.00 -12.61
N VAL A 356 49.11 -34.80 -12.39
CA VAL A 356 48.03 -35.04 -13.37
C VAL A 356 47.10 -33.84 -13.48
N LEU A 357 46.86 -33.09 -12.40
CA LEU A 357 46.04 -31.88 -12.40
C LEU A 357 46.63 -30.75 -13.26
N THR A 358 47.96 -30.73 -13.40
CA THR A 358 48.64 -29.67 -14.16
C THR A 358 48.70 -29.97 -15.67
N LEU A 359 48.66 -31.24 -16.07
CA LEU A 359 48.76 -31.66 -17.47
C LEU A 359 47.43 -31.57 -18.25
N VAL A 360 46.28 -31.49 -17.56
CA VAL A 360 44.95 -31.51 -18.18
C VAL A 360 44.37 -30.09 -18.40
N TRP A 361 45.04 -29.06 -17.90
CA TRP A 361 44.62 -27.65 -18.02
C TRP A 361 45.35 -26.84 -19.12
N THR A 362 46.23 -27.48 -19.89
CA THR A 362 46.76 -26.99 -21.17
C THR A 362 46.21 -27.81 -22.31
#